data_AF-A0AA38H062-F1
#
_entry.id   AF-A0AA38H062-F1
#
_cell.length_a   1.000
_cell.length_b   1.000
_cell.length_c   1.000
_cell.angle_alpha   90.00
_cell.angle_beta   90.00
_cell.angle_gamma   90.00
#
_symmetry.space_group_name_H-M   'P 1'
#
loop_
_entity.id
_entity.type
_entity.pdbx_description
1 polymer ?
#
loop_
_entity_poly.entity_id
_entity_poly.type
_entity_poly.pdbx_seq_one_letter_code
_entity_poly.pdbx_strand_id
1 'polypeptide(L)' 'NCEVKSIAPYGVFVEIAPGREGLLHISELSTKFVSKAEDIVKVGDRLDVKLIE' A
#
# COMPACT_ATOMS: atom_id res chain seq x y z
N ASN A 1 10.00 -0.13 -7.58
CA ASN A 1 9.36 1.08 -7.02
C ASN A 1 7.92 1.09 -7.48
N CYS A 2 7.00 0.67 -6.62
CA CYS A 2 5.59 0.53 -6.94
C CYS A 2 4.87 1.83 -6.56
N GLU A 3 3.86 2.24 -7.33
CA GLU A 3 3.17 3.51 -7.11
C GLU A 3 1.81 3.29 -6.44
N VAL A 4 1.49 4.09 -5.43
CA VAL A 4 0.18 4.03 -4.78
C VAL A 4 -0.89 4.60 -5.72
N LYS A 5 -1.81 3.74 -6.16
CA LYS A 5 -2.95 4.11 -6.98
C LYS A 5 -4.10 4.66 -6.15
N SER A 6 -4.37 4.04 -5.01
CA SER A 6 -5.53 4.36 -4.18
C SER A 6 -5.35 3.88 -2.76
N ILE A 7 -6.00 4.54 -1.80
CA ILE A 7 -5.91 4.19 -0.39
C ILE A 7 -7.33 4.00 0.15
N ALA A 8 -7.52 2.90 0.85
CA ALA A 8 -8.75 2.55 1.54
C ALA A 8 -8.48 2.46 3.06
N PRO A 9 -9.51 2.60 3.91
CA PRO A 9 -9.33 2.50 5.36
C PRO A 9 -8.84 1.13 5.84
N TYR A 10 -8.99 0.07 5.03
CA TYR A 10 -8.54 -1.28 5.32
C TYR A 10 -7.22 -1.66 4.62
N GLY A 11 -6.72 -0.85 3.69
CA GLY A 11 -5.52 -1.20 2.91
C GLY A 11 -5.19 -0.22 1.79
N VAL A 12 -4.10 -0.49 1.08
CA VAL A 12 -3.53 0.40 0.06
C VAL A 12 -3.38 -0.37 -1.24
N PHE A 13 -3.83 0.24 -2.33
CA PHE A 13 -3.69 -0.31 -3.68
C PHE A 13 -2.45 0.29 -4.32
N VAL A 14 -1.51 -0.58 -4.68
CA VAL A 14 -0.24 -0.23 -5.32
C VAL A 14 -0.14 -0.88 -6.69
N GLU A 15 0.28 -0.14 -7.70
CA GLU A 15 0.59 -0.68 -9.01
C GLU A 15 2.03 -1.21 -9.01
N ILE A 16 2.17 -2.52 -9.10
CA ILE A 16 3.47 -3.22 -9.08
C ILE A 16 4.01 -3.48 -10.49
N ALA A 17 3.11 -3.53 -11.48
CA ALA A 17 3.43 -3.70 -12.90
C ALA A 17 2.28 -3.14 -13.75
N PRO A 18 2.50 -2.78 -15.02
CA PRO A 18 1.46 -2.26 -15.90
C PRO A 18 0.29 -3.27 -16.01
N GLY A 19 -0.88 -2.88 -15.50
CA GLY A 19 -2.08 -3.73 -15.47
C GLY A 19 -2.12 -4.74 -14.30
N ARG A 20 -1.20 -4.66 -13.33
CA ARG A 20 -1.19 -5.52 -12.15
C ARG A 20 -1.16 -4.69 -10.88
N GLU A 21 -2.26 -4.77 -10.15
CA GLU A 21 -2.46 -4.10 -8.87
C GLU A 21 -2.19 -5.09 -7.71
N GLY A 22 -1.48 -4.62 -6.70
CA GLY A 22 -1.29 -5.28 -5.43
C GLY A 22 -2.12 -4.57 -4.35
N LEU A 23 -2.75 -5.36 -3.48
CA LEU A 23 -3.41 -4.86 -2.28
C LEU A 23 -2.48 -5.11 -1.10
N LEU A 24 -2.18 -4.06 -0.36
CA LEU A 24 -1.40 -4.10 0.86
C LEU A 24 -2.35 -3.88 2.04
N HIS A 25 -2.49 -4.85 2.94
CA HIS A 25 -3.41 -4.70 4.07
C HIS A 25 -2.85 -3.69 5.10
N ILE A 26 -3.71 -2.93 5.78
CA ILE A 26 -3.27 -1.94 6.79
C ILE A 26 -2.44 -2.57 7.92
N SER A 27 -2.68 -3.86 8.22
CA SER A 27 -1.91 -4.63 9.19
C SER A 27 -0.49 -4.98 8.72
N GLU A 28 -0.25 -4.99 7.40
CA GLU A 28 1.07 -5.29 6.81
C GLU A 28 1.89 -4.01 6.60
N LEU A 29 1.24 -2.85 6.51
CA LEU A 29 1.88 -1.54 6.40
C LEU A 29 2.74 -1.18 7.61
N SER A 30 2.36 -1.63 8.80
CA SER A 30 3.17 -1.41 9.99
C SER A 30 2.87 -2.44 11.08
N THR A 31 3.90 -2.83 11.81
CA THR A 31 3.79 -3.69 13.01
C THR A 31 3.15 -2.94 14.21
N LYS A 32 2.99 -1.62 14.09
CA LYS A 32 2.30 -0.77 15.06
C LYS A 32 0.85 -0.58 14.62
N PHE A 33 -0.05 -0.33 15.58
CA PHE A 33 -1.46 -0.09 15.27
C PHE A 33 -1.60 1.20 14.44
N VAL A 34 -1.94 1.05 13.16
CA VAL A 34 -2.20 2.15 12.25
C VAL A 34 -3.71 2.29 12.11
N SER A 35 -4.27 3.44 12.52
CA SER A 35 -5.71 3.68 12.37
C SER A 35 -6.10 4.14 10.96
N LYS A 36 -5.18 4.74 10.20
CA LYS A 36 -5.42 5.23 8.83
C LYS A 36 -4.19 5.03 7.96
N ALA A 37 -4.33 4.29 6.87
CA ALA A 37 -3.24 4.12 5.90
C ALA A 37 -2.81 5.45 5.25
N GLU A 38 -3.75 6.38 5.07
CA GLU A 38 -3.53 7.72 4.49
C GLU A 38 -2.55 8.61 5.26
N ASP A 39 -2.31 8.31 6.54
CA ASP A 39 -1.37 9.07 7.37
C ASP A 39 0.09 8.66 7.11
N ILE A 40 0.28 7.41 6.64
CA ILE A 40 1.59 6.81 6.40
C ILE A 40 1.96 6.85 4.92
N VAL A 41 0.96 6.66 4.05
CA VAL A 41 1.16 6.60 2.61
C VAL A 41 0.18 7.54 1.91
N LYS A 42 0.58 8.07 0.75
CA LYS A 42 -0.24 8.96 -0.07
C LYS A 42 -0.39 8.41 -1.48
N VAL A 43 -1.47 8.79 -2.14
CA VAL A 43 -1.65 8.46 -3.57
C VAL A 43 -0.53 9.13 -4.37
N GLY A 44 0.10 8.36 -5.26
CA GLY A 44 1.28 8.77 -6.02
C GLY A 44 2.61 8.58 -5.29
N ASP A 45 2.59 8.12 -4.03
CA ASP A 45 3.82 7.80 -3.31
C ASP A 45 4.44 6.51 -3.86
N ARG A 46 5.77 6.41 -3.79
CA ARG A 46 6.52 5.27 -4.31
C ARG A 46 7.01 4.41 -3.16
N LEU A 47 6.40 3.24 -3.02
CA LEU A 47 6.69 2.29 -1.97
C LEU A 47 7.50 1.11 -2.51
N ASP A 48 8.45 0.65 -1.70
CA ASP A 48 9.13 -0.61 -1.90
C ASP A 48 8.35 -1.70 -1.15
N VAL A 49 7.52 -2.42 -1.91
CA VAL A 49 6.74 -3.55 -1.42
C VAL A 49 7.44 -4.86 -1.80
N LYS A 50 7.43 -5.81 -0.86
CA LYS A 50 7.94 -7.16 -1.09
C LYS A 50 6.76 -8.13 -1.11
N LEU A 51 6.65 -8.93 -2.17
CA LEU A 51 5.68 -10.03 -2.20
C LEU A 51 6.08 -11.06 -1.15
N ILE A 52 5.14 -11.34 -0.24
CA ILE A 52 5.23 -12.39 0.76
C ILE A 52 4.28 -13.50 0.28
N GLU A 53 4.79 -14.73 0.18
CA GLU A 53 4.02 -15.91 -0.27
C GLU A 53 3.26 -16.56 0.90
#